data_AF-X0S3H6-F1
#
_entry.id   AF-X0S3H6-F1
#
_cell.length_a   1.000
_cell.length_b   1.000
_cell.length_c   1.000
_cell.angle_alpha   90.00
_cell.angle_beta   90.00
_cell.angle_gamma   90.00
#
_symmetry.space_group_name_H-M   'P 1'
#
loop_
_entity.id
_entity.type
_entity.pdbx_description
1 polymer ?
#
loop_
_entity_poly.entity_id
_entity_poly.type
_entity_poly.pdbx_seq_one_letter_code
_entity_poly.pdbx_strand_id
1 'polypeptide(L)'
;TPDWTVVTRSGHTIYIEYKGVLDLATRKKMILVRDQHPDKDIRFVFQRGMNKIRKGSKTTYMMWAAKNGFDAADGNLPLSWLCAK
;
A
#
# COMPACT_ATOMS: atom_id res chain seq x y z
N THR A 1 8.02 10.21 3.17
CA THR A 1 7.28 10.89 2.08
C THR A 1 6.71 9.81 1.19
N PRO A 2 5.43 9.87 0.81
CA PRO A 2 4.87 8.93 -0.15
C PRO A 2 5.57 9.07 -1.50
N ASP A 3 5.65 7.99 -2.26
CA ASP A 3 6.26 8.02 -3.59
C ASP A 3 5.41 8.86 -4.57
N TRP A 4 4.07 8.75 -4.49
CA TRP A 4 3.13 9.53 -5.29
C TRP A 4 1.94 10.01 -4.47
N THR A 5 1.34 11.12 -4.90
CA THR A 5 0.09 11.64 -4.35
C THR A 5 -0.88 11.85 -5.51
N VAL A 6 -2.05 11.21 -5.44
CA VAL A 6 -3.11 11.33 -6.44
C VAL A 6 -4.27 12.10 -5.81
N VAL A 7 -4.69 13.16 -6.47
CA VAL A 7 -5.93 13.86 -6.15
C VAL A 7 -6.99 13.41 -7.15
N THR A 8 -8.01 12.73 -6.64
CA THR A 8 -9.14 12.27 -7.46
C THR A 8 -10.01 13.46 -7.88
N ARG A 9 -10.92 13.24 -8.84
CA ARG A 9 -11.84 14.28 -9.33
C ARG A 9 -12.74 14.86 -8.24
N SER A 10 -13.06 14.09 -7.20
CA SER A 10 -13.85 14.54 -6.05
C SER A 10 -13.04 15.36 -5.03
N GLY A 11 -11.73 15.51 -5.23
CA GLY A 11 -10.82 16.17 -4.30
C GLY A 11 -10.25 15.24 -3.21
N HIS A 12 -10.63 13.96 -3.19
CA HIS A 12 -10.04 12.98 -2.27
C HIS A 12 -8.58 12.71 -2.62
N THR A 13 -7.71 12.68 -1.61
CA THR A 13 -6.26 12.50 -1.77
C THR A 13 -5.86 11.08 -1.40
N ILE A 14 -5.22 10.38 -2.33
CA ILE A 14 -4.69 9.04 -2.16
C ILE A 14 -3.16 9.11 -2.18
N TYR A 15 -2.52 8.61 -1.12
CA TYR A 15 -1.07 8.49 -1.05
C TYR A 15 -0.65 7.10 -1.49
N ILE A 16 0.21 7.03 -2.51
CA ILE A 16 0.65 5.77 -3.09
C ILE A 16 2.11 5.53 -2.75
N GLU A 17 2.38 4.37 -2.19
CA GLU A 17 3.73 3.88 -1.90
C GLU A 17 4.07 2.71 -2.85
N TYR A 18 5.09 2.88 -3.69
CA TYR A 18 5.64 1.81 -4.50
C TYR A 18 6.67 1.02 -3.71
N LYS A 19 6.57 -0.31 -3.72
CA LYS A 19 7.47 -1.18 -2.97
C LYS A 19 7.87 -2.45 -3.72
N GLY A 20 9.17 -2.63 -3.90
CA GLY A 20 9.76 -3.92 -4.29
C GLY A 20 9.98 -4.85 -3.09
N VAL A 21 10.46 -4.30 -1.97
CA VAL A 21 10.76 -5.05 -0.73
C VAL A 21 9.88 -4.55 0.41
N LEU A 22 9.26 -5.48 1.13
CA LEU A 22 8.43 -5.21 2.30
C LEU A 22 9.03 -5.90 3.53
N ASP A 23 10.12 -5.33 4.03
CA ASP A 23 10.87 -5.85 5.17
C ASP A 23 10.14 -5.61 6.52
N LEU A 24 10.75 -6.05 7.63
CA LEU A 24 10.14 -5.87 8.95
C LEU A 24 10.05 -4.39 9.35
N ALA A 25 11.08 -3.60 9.05
CA ALA A 25 11.14 -2.19 9.41
C ALA A 25 10.03 -1.40 8.70
N THR A 26 9.87 -1.60 7.38
CA THR A 26 8.81 -0.98 6.59
C THR A 26 7.44 -1.33 7.12
N ARG A 27 7.18 -2.60 7.44
CA ARG A 27 5.87 -3.02 7.97
C ARG A 27 5.55 -2.36 9.30
N LYS A 28 6.50 -2.31 10.23
CA LYS A 28 6.33 -1.60 11.51
C LYS A 28 6.07 -0.12 11.30
N LYS A 29 6.86 0.53 10.44
CA LYS A 29 6.70 1.95 10.09
C LYS A 29 5.30 2.23 9.54
N MET A 30 4.83 1.43 8.59
CA MET A 30 3.56 1.69 7.92
C MET A 30 2.36 1.47 8.85
N ILE A 31 2.42 0.47 9.75
CA ILE A 31 1.42 0.31 10.82
C ILE A 31 1.38 1.56 11.71
N LEU A 32 2.53 2.05 12.16
CA LEU A 32 2.60 3.24 13.00
C LEU A 32 2.05 4.50 12.29
N VAL A 33 2.38 4.67 11.00
CA VAL A 33 1.87 5.79 10.19
C VAL A 33 0.35 5.74 10.07
N ARG A 34 -0.23 4.55 9.82
CA ARG A 34 -1.68 4.37 9.80
C ARG A 34 -2.31 4.70 11.15
N ASP A 35 -1.70 4.23 12.24
CA ASP A 35 -2.25 4.44 13.58
C ASP A 35 -2.19 5.92 14.00
N GLN A 36 -1.17 6.66 13.56
CA GLN A 36 -1.04 8.10 13.81
C GLN A 36 -1.89 8.97 12.86
N HIS A 37 -2.25 8.45 11.69
CA HIS A 37 -2.99 9.17 10.65
C HIS A 37 -4.09 8.29 10.03
N PRO A 38 -5.13 7.93 10.82
CA PRO A 38 -6.18 7.01 10.37
C PRO A 38 -7.06 7.61 9.26
N ASP A 39 -7.03 8.92 9.07
CA ASP A 39 -7.74 9.68 8.05
C ASP A 39 -7.07 9.63 6.67
N LYS A 40 -5.79 9.25 6.60
CA LYS A 40 -5.03 9.23 5.35
C LYS A 40 -5.29 7.94 4.57
N ASP A 41 -5.75 8.07 3.34
CA ASP A 41 -5.87 6.97 2.39
C ASP A 41 -4.48 6.62 1.80
N ILE A 42 -3.82 5.65 2.42
CA ILE A 42 -2.49 5.17 2.01
C ILE A 42 -2.64 3.80 1.36
N ARG A 43 -2.16 3.69 0.12
CA ARG A 43 -2.22 2.46 -0.68
C ARG A 43 -0.85 2.02 -1.15
N PHE A 44 -0.69 0.73 -1.38
CA PHE A 44 0.56 0.16 -1.91
C PHE A 44 0.44 -0.25 -3.37
N VAL A 45 1.51 -0.07 -4.13
CA VAL A 45 1.72 -0.79 -5.39
C VAL A 45 2.99 -1.62 -5.24
N PHE A 46 2.83 -2.94 -5.16
CA PHE A 46 3.96 -3.84 -5.05
C PHE A 46 4.49 -4.21 -6.43
N GLN A 47 5.81 -4.26 -6.60
CA GLN A 47 6.40 -4.77 -7.85
C GLN A 47 6.01 -6.25 -8.09
N ARG A 48 5.92 -7.03 -7.01
CA ARG A 48 5.37 -8.39 -6.99
C ARG A 48 4.69 -8.67 -5.65
N GLY A 49 3.38 -8.51 -5.60
CA GLY A 49 2.53 -8.66 -4.42
C GLY A 49 2.49 -10.09 -3.85
N MET A 50 2.79 -11.09 -4.69
CA MET A 50 2.89 -12.50 -4.28
C MET A 50 4.18 -12.84 -3.53
N ASN A 51 5.14 -11.92 -3.43
CA ASN A 51 6.34 -12.11 -2.62
C ASN A 51 5.97 -12.35 -1.16
N LYS A 52 6.72 -13.24 -0.50
CA LYS A 52 6.52 -13.55 0.91
C LYS A 52 7.23 -12.51 1.78
N ILE A 53 6.60 -12.13 2.89
CA ILE A 53 7.17 -11.18 3.88
C ILE A 53 8.53 -11.61 4.47
N ARG A 54 8.85 -12.90 4.37
CA ARG A 54 10.16 -13.50 4.66
C ARG A 54 10.19 -14.89 4.03
N LYS A 55 11.40 -15.46 3.88
CA LYS A 55 11.59 -16.85 3.42
C LYS A 55 10.78 -17.82 4.30
N GLY A 56 10.04 -18.74 3.67
CA GLY A 56 9.21 -19.74 4.36
C GLY A 56 7.86 -19.24 4.91
N SER A 57 7.56 -17.95 4.84
CA SER A 57 6.25 -17.43 5.26
C SER A 57 5.15 -17.82 4.27
N LYS A 58 3.97 -18.18 4.79
CA LYS A 58 2.75 -18.33 3.95
C LYS A 58 2.17 -16.97 3.56
N THR A 59 2.35 -15.95 4.40
CA THR A 59 1.87 -14.58 4.18
C THR A 59 2.64 -13.88 3.05
N THR A 60 1.90 -13.42 2.03
CA THR A 60 2.41 -12.56 0.95
C THR A 60 2.34 -11.07 1.34
N TYR A 61 2.89 -10.19 0.51
CA TYR A 61 2.75 -8.74 0.69
C TYR A 61 1.29 -8.29 0.58
N MET A 62 0.55 -8.80 -0.43
CA MET A 62 -0.88 -8.52 -0.58
C MET A 62 -1.68 -8.97 0.66
N MET A 63 -1.40 -10.18 1.18
CA MET A 63 -2.04 -10.68 2.40
C MET A 63 -1.71 -9.80 3.62
N TRP A 64 -0.47 -9.31 3.71
CA TRP A 64 -0.07 -8.41 4.80
C TRP A 64 -0.81 -7.07 4.69
N ALA A 65 -0.90 -6.48 3.51
CA ALA A 65 -1.61 -5.21 3.28
C ALA A 65 -3.08 -5.34 3.68
N ALA A 66 -3.78 -6.34 3.14
CA ALA A 66 -5.18 -6.61 3.45
C ALA A 66 -5.41 -6.83 4.96
N LYS A 67 -4.55 -7.61 5.62
CA LYS A 67 -4.64 -7.85 7.07
C LYS A 67 -4.49 -6.57 7.91
N ASN A 68 -3.74 -5.59 7.41
CA ASN A 68 -3.47 -4.34 8.13
C ASN A 68 -4.29 -3.14 7.61
N GLY A 69 -5.32 -3.39 6.79
CA GLY A 69 -6.22 -2.33 6.33
C GLY A 69 -5.62 -1.40 5.28
N PHE A 70 -4.67 -1.89 4.48
CA PHE A 70 -4.14 -1.16 3.34
C PHE A 70 -4.67 -1.75 2.04
N ASP A 71 -5.21 -0.90 1.18
CA ASP A 71 -5.46 -1.26 -0.21
C ASP A 71 -4.12 -1.42 -0.94
N ALA A 72 -4.03 -2.42 -1.79
CA ALA A 72 -2.81 -2.74 -2.52
C ALA A 72 -3.08 -3.25 -3.93
N ALA A 73 -2.12 -3.02 -4.82
CA ALA A 73 -2.09 -3.56 -6.17
C ALA A 73 -0.77 -4.31 -6.44
N ASP A 74 -0.81 -5.22 -7.42
CA ASP A 74 0.35 -6.01 -7.87
C ASP A 74 0.79 -5.54 -9.27
N GLY A 75 2.08 -5.21 -9.41
CA GLY A 75 2.72 -4.75 -10.63
C GLY A 75 2.49 -3.26 -10.91
N ASN A 76 1.25 -2.89 -11.21
CA ASN A 76 0.92 -1.55 -11.72
C ASN A 76 -0.20 -0.88 -10.90
N LEU A 77 -0.21 0.46 -10.94
CA LEU A 77 -1.29 1.26 -10.36
C LEU A 77 -2.61 1.01 -11.13
N PRO A 78 -3.69 0.57 -10.46
CA PRO A 78 -4.98 0.37 -11.11
C PRO A 78 -5.59 1.69 -11.55
N LEU A 79 -6.08 1.76 -12.79
CA LEU A 79 -6.80 2.95 -13.29
C LEU A 79 -8.06 3.24 -12.48
N SER A 80 -8.66 2.24 -11.84
CA SER A 80 -9.81 2.41 -10.95
C SER A 80 -9.52 3.33 -9.76
N TRP A 81 -8.27 3.46 -9.31
CA TRP A 81 -7.89 4.38 -8.24
C TRP A 81 -7.78 5.84 -8.73
N LEU A 82 -7.55 6.04 -10.03
CA LEU A 82 -7.46 7.36 -10.65
C LEU A 82 -8.84 7.89 -11.07
N CYS A 83 -9.72 6.98 -11.50
CA CYS A 83 -11.00 7.31 -12.14
C CYS A 83 -12.22 7.05 -11.25
N ALA A 84 -12.08 7.10 -9.92
CA ALA A 84 -13.25 7.08 -9.04
C ALA A 84 -14.23 8.17 -9.50
N LYS A 85 -15.38 7.75 -10.06
CA LYS A 85 -16.42 8.62 -10.59
C LYS A 85 -17.07 9.43 -9.48
#